data_AF-A0A7Y3K5P0-F1
#
_entry.id   AF-A0A7Y3K5P0-F1
#
_cell.length_a   1.000
_cell.length_b   1.000
_cell.length_c   1.000
_cell.angle_alpha   90.00
_cell.angle_beta   90.00
_cell.angle_gamma   90.00
#
_symmetry.space_group_name_H-M   'P 1'
#
loop_
_entity.id
_entity.type
_entity.pdbx_description
1 polymer ?
#
loop_
_entity_poly.entity_id
_entity_poly.type
_entity_poly.pdbx_seq_one_letter_code
_entity_poly.pdbx_strand_id
1 'polypeptide(L)' 'VVRPAEAQAALKAFQAHPLGHQAAIIGHVSTQQDGLCVLQTEIGGQRIVQKPYGQELPRIC' A
#
# COMPACT_ATOMS: atom_id res chain seq x y z
N VAL A 1 2.78 -1.25 8.06
CA VAL A 1 4.06 -0.51 7.84
C VAL A 1 5.12 -1.13 8.72
N VAL A 2 6.33 -1.35 8.22
CA VAL A 2 7.47 -1.94 8.96
C VAL A 2 8.72 -1.09 8.76
N ARG A 3 9.78 -1.34 9.55
CA ARG A 3 11.08 -0.72 9.30
C ARG A 3 11.63 -1.15 7.93
N PRO A 4 12.32 -0.28 7.18
CA PRO A 4 12.83 -0.63 5.85
C PRO A 4 13.71 -1.90 5.84
N ALA A 5 14.55 -2.06 6.86
CA ALA A 5 15.42 -3.24 7.02
C ALA A 5 14.64 -4.56 7.20
N GLU A 6 13.39 -4.51 7.64
CA GLU A 6 12.56 -5.69 7.87
C GLU A 6 11.58 -5.98 6.72
N ALA A 7 11.48 -5.09 5.74
CA ALA A 7 10.47 -5.16 4.68
C ALA A 7 10.49 -6.52 3.95
N GLN A 8 11.68 -7.01 3.59
CA GLN A 8 11.82 -8.28 2.89
C GLN A 8 11.52 -9.50 3.77
N ALA A 9 11.86 -9.44 5.06
CA ALA A 9 11.59 -10.52 6.01
C ALA A 9 10.08 -10.66 6.26
N ALA A 10 9.40 -9.53 6.48
CA ALA A 10 7.95 -9.48 6.63
C ALA A 10 7.22 -9.98 5.36
N LEU A 11 7.67 -9.54 4.18
CA LEU A 11 7.10 -9.99 2.91
C LEU A 11 7.21 -11.51 2.73
N LYS A 12 8.39 -12.10 3.01
CA LYS A 12 8.59 -13.55 2.95
C LYS A 12 7.68 -14.30 3.91
N ALA A 13 7.52 -13.79 5.14
CA ALA A 13 6.63 -14.40 6.12
C ALA A 13 5.17 -14.42 5.66
N PHE A 14 4.69 -13.34 5.03
CA PHE A 14 3.35 -13.30 4.45
C PHE A 14 3.20 -14.23 3.25
N GLN A 15 4.17 -14.23 2.33
CA GLN A 15 4.11 -15.08 1.14
C GLN A 15 4.19 -16.58 1.46
N ALA A 16 4.80 -16.96 2.59
CA ALA A 16 4.81 -18.35 3.08
C ALA A 16 3.44 -18.81 3.59
N HIS A 17 2.53 -17.90 3.92
CA HIS A 17 1.18 -18.24 4.37
C HIS A 17 0.22 -18.39 3.17
N PRO A 18 -0.66 -19.41 3.11
CA PRO A 18 -1.56 -19.62 1.97
C PRO A 18 -2.41 -18.39 1.60
N LEU A 19 -2.95 -17.70 2.61
CA LEU A 19 -3.74 -16.48 2.41
C LEU A 19 -2.89 -15.24 2.00
N GLY A 20 -1.58 -15.31 2.17
CA GLY A 20 -0.65 -14.20 1.91
C GLY A 20 0.27 -14.42 0.71
N HIS A 21 0.09 -15.48 -0.08
CA HIS A 21 1.00 -15.84 -1.18
C HIS A 21 1.17 -14.73 -2.24
N GLN A 22 0.20 -13.82 -2.38
CA GLN A 22 0.24 -12.66 -3.27
C GLN A 22 0.62 -11.35 -2.56
N ALA A 23 1.09 -11.39 -1.31
CA ALA A 23 1.53 -10.20 -0.62
C ALA A 23 2.65 -9.51 -1.42
N ALA A 24 2.63 -8.18 -1.42
CA ALA A 24 3.57 -7.34 -2.13
C ALA A 24 3.87 -6.06 -1.34
N ILE A 25 5.07 -5.50 -1.54
CA ILE A 25 5.39 -4.14 -1.09
C ILE A 25 4.85 -3.19 -2.14
N ILE A 26 3.90 -2.34 -1.76
CA ILE A 26 3.20 -1.42 -2.68
C ILE A 26 3.69 0.03 -2.58
N GLY A 27 4.63 0.32 -1.68
CA GLY A 27 5.13 1.68 -1.48
C GLY A 27 5.96 1.83 -0.20
N HIS A 28 6.26 3.08 0.12
CA HIS A 28 7.02 3.47 1.30
C HIS A 28 6.43 4.76 1.89
N VAL A 29 6.72 5.02 3.16
CA VAL A 29 6.38 6.29 3.80
C VAL A 29 7.47 7.30 3.47
N SER A 30 7.09 8.40 2.80
CA SER A 30 7.99 9.52 2.53
C SER A 30 8.30 10.30 3.81
N THR A 31 9.42 11.03 3.83
CA THR A 31 9.72 12.00 4.89
C THR A 31 8.94 13.31 4.73
N GLN A 32 8.28 13.53 3.59
CA GLN A 32 7.37 14.67 3.39
C GLN A 32 6.13 14.51 4.27
N GLN A 33 5.78 15.58 4.98
CA GLN A 33 4.63 15.63 5.89
C GLN A 33 3.48 16.45 5.29
N ASP A 34 3.05 16.09 4.09
CA ASP A 34 1.92 16.73 3.39
C ASP A 34 0.59 15.97 3.55
N GLY A 35 0.63 14.75 4.13
CA GLY A 35 -0.54 13.91 4.32
C GLY A 35 -1.09 13.30 3.01
N LEU A 36 -0.30 13.32 1.94
CA LEU A 36 -0.73 12.83 0.63
C LEU A 36 -0.33 11.37 0.41
N CYS A 37 -1.23 10.61 -0.21
CA CYS A 37 -0.93 9.29 -0.78
C CYS A 37 -0.69 9.47 -2.28
N VAL A 38 0.55 9.31 -2.74
CA VAL A 38 0.92 9.47 -4.15
C VAL A 38 1.10 8.10 -4.80
N LEU A 39 0.33 7.84 -5.85
CA LEU A 39 0.45 6.65 -6.67
C LEU A 39 1.35 6.91 -7.87
N GLN A 40 2.33 6.04 -8.07
CA GLN A 40 3.12 5.97 -9.30
C GLN A 40 2.38 5.12 -10.32
N THR A 41 2.14 5.66 -11.51
CA THR A 41 1.49 4.92 -12.61
C THR A 41 2.52 4.11 -13.38
N GLU A 42 2.07 3.10 -14.11
CA GLU A 42 2.95 2.21 -14.89
C GLU A 42 3.75 2.95 -15.97
N ILE A 43 3.21 4.06 -16.49
CA ILE A 43 3.88 4.93 -17.47
C ILE A 43 4.83 5.97 -16.83
N GLY A 44 5.06 5.88 -15.51
CA GLY A 44 5.97 6.77 -14.76
C GLY A 44 5.36 8.10 -14.32
N GLY A 45 4.05 8.28 -14.43
CA GLY A 45 3.33 9.46 -13.93
C GLY A 45 3.00 9.36 -12.45
N GLN A 46 2.55 10.47 -11.86
CA GLN A 46 2.13 10.54 -10.45
C GLN A 46 0.70 11.04 -10.34
N ARG A 47 -0.10 10.44 -9.46
CA ARG A 47 -1.43 10.94 -9.09
C ARG A 47 -1.66 10.86 -7.58
N ILE A 48 -2.42 11.79 -7.04
CA ILE A 48 -2.87 11.74 -5.65
C ILE A 48 -4.04 10.73 -5.54
N VAL A 49 -3.93 9.78 -4.63
CA VAL A 49 -5.04 8.90 -4.25
C VAL A 49 -5.90 9.66 -3.25
N GLN A 50 -7.05 10.14 -3.74
CA GLN A 50 -8.01 10.86 -2.93
C GLN A 50 -8.71 9.91 -1.95
N LYS A 51 -8.99 10.40 -0.74
CA LYS A 51 -9.86 9.70 0.19
C LYS A 51 -11.27 9.66 -0.39
N PRO A 52 -11.95 8.49 -0.41
CA PRO A 52 -13.36 8.42 -0.80
C PRO A 52 -14.23 9.32 0.09
N TYR A 53 -15.24 9.95 -0.49
CA TYR A 53 -16.20 10.78 0.27
C TYR A 53 -17.08 9.97 1.23
N GLY A 54 -17.25 8.68 0.95
CA GLY A 54 -18.02 7.72 1.76
C GLY A 54 -17.77 6.28 1.32
N GLN A 55 -18.64 5.36 1.74
CA GLN A 55 -18.64 3.99 1.21
C GLN A 55 -19.48 3.94 -0.07
N GLU A 56 -18.90 3.40 -1.15
CA GLU A 56 -19.57 3.34 -2.46
C GLU A 56 -20.68 2.28 -2.51
N LEU A 57 -20.64 1.28 -1.63
CA LEU A 57 -21.56 0.13 -1.66
C LEU A 57 -22.31 -0.02 -0.33
N PRO A 58 -23.65 -0.17 -0.35
CA PRO A 58 -24.41 -0.37 0.87
C PRO A 58 -24.11 -1.74 1.47
N ARG A 59 -23.93 -1.81 2.80
CA ARG A 59 -23.79 -3.07 3.56
C ARG A 59 -22.61 -3.96 3.10
N ILE A 60 -21.50 -3.34 2.68
CA ILE A 60 -20.30 -4.05 2.20
C ILE A 60 -19.47 -4.72 3.32
N CYS A 61 -19.75 -4.40 4.57
CA CYS A 61 -19.13 -4.99 5.75
C CYS A 61 -20.19 -5.47 6.74
#